data_AF-A0A1Z5K032-F1
#
_entry.id   AF-A0A1Z5K032-F1
#
_cell.length_a   1.000
_cell.length_b   1.000
_cell.length_c   1.000
_cell.angle_alpha   90.00
_cell.angle_beta   90.00
_cell.angle_gamma   90.00
#
_symmetry.space_group_name_H-M   'P 1'
#
loop_
_entity.id
_entity.type
_entity.pdbx_description
1 polymer ?
#
loop_
_entity_poly.entity_id
_entity_poly.type
_entity_poly.pdbx_seq_one_letter_code
_entity_poly.pdbx_strand_id
1 'polypeptide(L)'
;MWRNNLEESFALITNHPWAQHLSVSLLLVICLHYYHSSSSVRTRRQTDIPDDLFLREEDEIRKKPRRIPDSEVVPKAITRKVVSRFPNNQATAPQTTRTMATQQSSLIPAIDPPAFRTPSVRLSAYWHWHDTETSLFRVYEIAQRNGNTFTAIPPFTPSSRRGNVRIALRATNLCATPVTVYWMDYQGREMGKGDILPRETWHQTTWIDHPWVLRQQSGELLLYYVPYRVIPTCEMVPTVDPDDTVGIHHFSIAPPFDTLYACLIQDPVLPFPAQQDLTMPAAALQWALIHCTRMGFRDWELLMQCGTKIIQQPNESKYRSLRQSNPQFGARLWNTTARGVLLAGGFYENAGYVQFGAHHPLGRDEVQELSLWVWTIQKWIDQLSDSVLAQPIGADGFGRAGYGRAGQMNSRQF
;
A
#
# COMPACT_ATOMS: atom_id res chain seq x y z
N MET A 1 12.73 34.77 27.07
CA MET A 1 12.67 34.41 28.50
C MET A 1 11.92 33.11 28.77
N TRP A 2 10.78 32.81 28.15
CA TRP A 2 10.03 31.57 28.41
C TRP A 2 10.68 30.26 27.90
N ARG A 3 11.50 30.31 26.84
CA ARG A 3 12.15 29.11 26.26
C ARG A 3 13.20 28.47 27.18
N ASN A 4 13.98 29.28 27.89
CA ASN A 4 15.10 28.78 28.69
C ASN A 4 14.63 28.14 30.01
N ASN A 5 13.52 28.60 30.59
CA ASN A 5 12.93 27.98 31.79
C ASN A 5 12.26 26.62 31.52
N LEU A 6 11.89 26.35 30.26
CA LEU A 6 11.25 25.09 29.86
C LEU A 6 12.27 23.95 29.73
N GLU A 7 13.48 24.23 29.24
CA GLU A 7 14.54 23.23 29.10
C GLU A 7 15.10 22.79 30.47
N GLU A 8 15.31 23.72 31.40
CA GLU A 8 15.74 23.37 32.77
C GLU A 8 14.67 22.60 33.55
N SER A 9 13.39 22.94 33.35
CA SER A 9 12.27 22.22 33.97
C SER A 9 12.09 20.81 33.40
N PHE A 10 12.40 20.61 32.11
CA PHE A 10 12.34 19.28 31.47
C PHE A 10 13.43 18.34 31.98
N ALA A 11 14.65 18.84 32.16
CA ALA A 11 15.78 18.04 32.66
C ALA A 11 15.59 17.54 34.11
N LEU A 12 14.85 18.30 34.94
CA LEU A 12 14.49 17.92 36.31
C LEU A 12 13.42 16.82 36.37
N ILE A 13 12.52 16.75 35.38
CA ILE A 13 11.39 15.81 35.36
C ILE A 13 11.81 14.44 34.82
N THR A 14 12.75 14.36 33.88
CA THR A 14 13.10 13.10 33.19
C THR A 14 13.90 12.10 34.02
N ASN A 15 14.43 12.48 35.19
CA ASN A 15 15.29 11.61 36.01
C ASN A 15 14.60 10.89 37.16
N HIS A 16 13.27 11.04 37.34
CA HIS A 16 12.54 10.39 38.43
C HIS A 16 11.63 9.26 37.91
N PRO A 17 11.65 8.04 38.49
CA PRO A 17 10.90 6.87 37.98
C PRO A 17 9.37 7.09 37.91
N TRP A 18 8.83 8.01 38.69
CA TRP A 18 7.38 8.29 38.74
C TRP A 18 6.95 9.35 37.71
N ALA A 19 7.92 10.06 37.11
CA ALA A 19 7.67 11.14 36.16
C ALA A 19 7.33 10.63 34.75
N GLN A 20 7.58 9.36 34.43
CA GLN A 20 7.23 8.77 33.13
C GLN A 20 5.71 8.68 32.90
N HIS A 21 4.91 8.53 33.96
CA HIS A 21 3.45 8.55 33.85
C HIS A 21 2.85 9.96 33.82
N LEU A 22 3.51 10.91 34.49
CA LEU A 22 3.15 12.33 34.49
C LEU A 22 3.53 13.03 33.18
N SER A 23 4.66 12.67 32.57
CA SER A 23 5.13 13.25 31.31
C SER A 23 4.18 12.96 30.15
N VAL A 24 3.62 11.75 30.05
CA VAL A 24 2.64 11.42 28.99
C VAL A 24 1.34 12.21 29.16
N SER A 25 0.85 12.34 30.40
CA SER A 25 -0.38 13.10 30.69
C SER A 25 -0.18 14.60 30.45
N LEU A 26 0.99 15.14 30.82
CA LEU A 26 1.36 16.53 30.57
C LEU A 26 1.60 16.79 29.08
N LEU A 27 2.18 15.85 28.34
CA LEU A 27 2.33 15.92 26.89
C LEU A 27 0.96 15.98 26.20
N LEU A 28 0.00 15.17 26.64
CA LEU A 28 -1.38 15.20 26.15
C LEU A 28 -2.04 16.55 26.39
N VAL A 29 -1.88 17.13 27.59
CA VAL A 29 -2.41 18.47 27.92
C VAL A 29 -1.74 19.55 27.06
N ILE A 30 -0.40 19.50 26.90
CA ILE A 30 0.35 20.45 26.08
C ILE A 30 -0.04 20.32 24.60
N CYS A 31 -0.21 19.10 24.08
CA CYS A 31 -0.65 18.86 22.70
C CYS A 31 -2.08 19.38 22.47
N LEU A 32 -3.01 19.13 23.40
CA LEU A 32 -4.38 19.66 23.33
C LEU A 32 -4.40 21.19 23.40
N HIS A 33 -3.59 21.79 24.27
CA HIS A 33 -3.51 23.24 24.43
C HIS A 33 -2.81 23.94 23.26
N TYR A 34 -1.77 23.31 22.69
CA TYR A 34 -1.07 23.80 21.50
C TYR A 34 -1.95 23.67 20.26
N TYR A 35 -2.72 22.59 20.11
CA TYR A 35 -3.70 22.43 19.03
C TYR A 35 -4.78 23.51 19.10
N HIS A 36 -5.34 23.77 20.28
CA HIS A 36 -6.31 24.85 20.48
C HIS A 36 -5.71 26.24 20.19
N SER A 37 -4.47 26.50 20.61
CA SER A 37 -3.81 27.80 20.40
C SER A 37 -3.39 28.04 18.95
N SER A 38 -2.98 26.99 18.24
CA SER A 38 -2.56 27.06 16.82
C SER A 38 -3.76 27.18 15.88
N SER A 39 -4.91 26.64 16.28
CA SER A 39 -6.17 26.77 15.53
C SER A 39 -6.79 28.17 15.57
N SER A 40 -6.34 29.04 16.49
CA SER A 40 -6.88 30.39 16.69
C SER A 40 -6.28 31.45 15.75
N VAL A 41 -5.07 31.21 15.21
CA VAL A 41 -4.30 32.24 14.46
C VAL A 41 -4.34 32.06 12.93
N ARG A 42 -4.83 30.92 12.41
CA ARG A 42 -5.10 30.77 10.98
C ARG A 42 -6.52 31.20 10.65
N THR A 43 -6.61 32.18 9.77
CA THR A 43 -7.81 32.77 9.18
C THR A 43 -8.95 31.76 8.99
N ARG A 44 -10.06 32.09 9.65
CA ARG A 44 -11.39 31.48 9.65
C ARG A 44 -11.97 31.32 8.23
N ARG A 45 -11.48 30.34 7.46
CA ARG A 45 -12.29 29.58 6.51
C ARG A 45 -12.60 28.27 7.20
N GLN A 46 -13.57 28.33 8.10
CA GLN A 46 -14.20 27.16 8.67
C GLN A 46 -14.96 26.47 7.53
N THR A 47 -14.29 25.56 6.83
CA THR A 47 -14.97 24.52 6.07
C THR A 47 -15.58 23.60 7.11
N ASP A 48 -16.77 23.97 7.60
CA ASP A 48 -17.60 23.01 8.30
C ASP A 48 -17.72 21.81 7.37
N ILE A 49 -17.20 20.67 7.83
CA ILE A 49 -17.65 19.37 7.32
C ILE A 49 -19.17 19.46 7.37
N PRO A 50 -19.88 19.32 6.25
CA PRO A 50 -21.32 19.28 6.34
C PRO A 50 -21.69 18.13 7.29
N ASP A 51 -22.62 18.37 8.21
CA ASP A 51 -23.11 17.34 9.15
C ASP A 51 -23.68 16.10 8.44
N ASP A 52 -23.68 16.08 7.10
CA ASP A 52 -24.03 14.96 6.24
C ASP A 52 -22.96 13.85 6.16
N LEU A 53 -21.73 14.09 6.65
CA LEU A 53 -20.68 13.07 6.75
C LEU A 53 -20.99 12.01 7.82
N PHE A 54 -21.73 12.42 8.85
CA PHE A 54 -22.11 11.59 9.98
C PHE A 54 -23.61 11.28 9.90
N LEU A 55 -24.05 10.27 10.64
CA LEU A 55 -25.46 9.90 10.67
C LEU A 55 -26.31 11.13 11.01
N ARG A 56 -27.16 11.56 10.07
CA ARG A 56 -28.38 12.29 10.40
C ARG A 56 -29.33 11.27 11.01
N GLU A 57 -29.61 11.42 12.29
CA GLU A 57 -30.39 10.47 13.08
C GLU A 57 -31.87 10.38 12.62
N GLU A 58 -32.33 11.29 11.76
CA GLU A 58 -33.73 11.34 11.30
C GLU A 58 -33.80 11.74 9.82
N ASP A 59 -34.31 10.84 8.94
CA ASP A 59 -35.27 11.15 7.82
C ASP A 59 -35.26 10.24 6.56
N GLU A 60 -34.32 9.30 6.36
CA GLU A 60 -34.26 8.57 5.07
C GLU A 60 -34.92 7.18 5.00
N ILE A 61 -35.50 6.64 6.09
CA ILE A 61 -36.19 5.33 6.05
C ILE A 61 -37.61 5.42 5.42
N ARG A 62 -38.11 6.61 5.03
CA ARG A 62 -39.51 6.77 4.57
C ARG A 62 -39.76 7.46 3.22
N LYS A 63 -38.79 7.50 2.29
CA LYS A 63 -39.08 7.94 0.92
C LYS A 63 -38.92 6.79 -0.07
N LYS A 64 -40.04 6.10 -0.32
CA LYS A 64 -40.21 5.21 -1.48
C LYS A 64 -39.91 6.00 -2.76
N PRO A 65 -39.01 5.52 -3.64
CA PRO A 65 -38.78 6.18 -4.92
C PRO A 65 -40.03 6.06 -5.82
N ARG A 66 -40.36 7.18 -6.48
CA ARG A 66 -41.35 7.22 -7.57
C ARG A 66 -40.84 6.38 -8.73
N ARG A 67 -41.69 5.47 -9.22
CA ARG A 67 -41.48 4.71 -10.47
C ARG A 67 -41.32 5.70 -11.63
N ILE A 68 -40.22 5.56 -12.37
CA ILE A 68 -40.02 6.16 -13.69
C ILE A 68 -40.57 5.15 -14.71
N PRO A 69 -41.39 5.57 -15.69
CA PRO A 69 -41.85 4.67 -16.74
C PRO A 69 -40.75 4.42 -17.77
N ASP A 70 -40.65 3.16 -18.18
CA ASP A 70 -39.74 2.67 -19.22
C ASP A 70 -40.13 3.26 -20.59
N SER A 71 -39.18 3.91 -21.25
CA SER A 71 -39.27 4.22 -22.68
C SER A 71 -38.01 3.74 -23.40
N GLU A 72 -38.27 2.91 -24.41
CA GLU A 72 -37.36 2.21 -25.31
C GLU A 72 -36.20 3.06 -25.86
N VAL A 73 -34.99 2.47 -25.85
CA VAL A 73 -33.85 2.95 -26.62
C VAL A 73 -33.41 1.86 -27.59
N VAL A 74 -33.60 2.12 -28.88
CA VAL A 74 -33.16 1.27 -30.00
C VAL A 74 -31.65 1.42 -30.23
N PRO A 75 -30.87 0.33 -30.37
CA PRO A 75 -29.45 0.44 -30.67
C PRO A 75 -29.20 0.55 -32.19
N LYS A 76 -28.45 1.59 -32.60
CA LYS A 76 -27.86 1.69 -33.95
C LYS A 76 -26.48 1.03 -33.96
N ALA A 77 -26.32 0.03 -34.83
CA ALA A 77 -25.05 -0.63 -35.10
C ALA A 77 -24.09 0.30 -35.87
N ILE A 78 -22.83 0.36 -35.44
CA ILE A 78 -21.73 1.03 -36.14
C ILE A 78 -20.71 -0.03 -36.55
N THR A 79 -20.59 -0.23 -37.86
CA THR A 79 -19.58 -1.09 -38.50
C THR A 79 -18.26 -0.33 -38.63
N ARG A 80 -17.17 -0.84 -38.05
CA ARG A 80 -15.81 -0.30 -38.26
C ARG A 80 -14.97 -1.23 -39.13
N LYS A 81 -14.41 -0.66 -40.20
CA LYS A 81 -13.43 -1.28 -41.11
C LYS A 81 -12.07 -1.42 -40.41
N VAL A 82 -11.49 -2.60 -40.54
CA VAL A 82 -10.11 -2.93 -40.16
C VAL A 82 -9.19 -2.68 -41.36
N VAL A 83 -8.14 -1.87 -41.17
CA VAL A 83 -7.02 -1.76 -42.10
C VAL A 83 -5.74 -2.07 -41.33
N SER A 84 -5.07 -3.14 -41.72
CA SER A 84 -3.77 -3.57 -41.23
C SER A 84 -2.67 -3.12 -42.19
N ARG A 85 -1.54 -2.69 -41.63
CA ARG A 85 -0.17 -2.87 -42.16
C ARG A 85 0.81 -2.09 -41.27
N PHE A 86 1.92 -2.74 -40.88
CA PHE A 86 3.30 -2.25 -40.94
C PHE A 86 4.25 -3.21 -40.19
N PRO A 87 5.59 -3.16 -40.44
CA PRO A 87 6.44 -4.33 -40.55
C PRO A 87 7.37 -4.57 -39.36
N ASN A 88 7.96 -5.77 -39.37
CA ASN A 88 9.03 -6.24 -38.49
C ASN A 88 10.29 -5.39 -38.60
N ASN A 89 10.90 -5.06 -37.46
CA ASN A 89 12.33 -4.82 -37.35
C ASN A 89 12.84 -5.51 -36.08
N GLN A 90 13.75 -6.46 -36.27
CA GLN A 90 14.56 -7.07 -35.23
C GLN A 90 15.84 -6.24 -35.05
N ALA A 91 16.19 -5.93 -33.81
CA ALA A 91 17.52 -5.40 -33.47
C ALA A 91 18.04 -6.16 -32.24
N THR A 92 19.22 -6.75 -32.42
CA THR A 92 20.06 -7.42 -31.43
C THR A 92 20.74 -6.39 -30.51
N ALA A 93 20.78 -6.67 -29.20
CA ALA A 93 21.47 -5.85 -28.20
C ALA A 93 22.70 -6.61 -27.63
N PRO A 94 23.84 -5.93 -27.37
CA PRO A 94 25.01 -6.55 -26.74
C PRO A 94 24.95 -6.47 -25.21
N GLN A 95 25.51 -7.49 -24.56
CA GLN A 95 25.69 -7.59 -23.12
C GLN A 95 26.93 -6.80 -22.67
N THR A 96 26.77 -5.93 -21.67
CA THR A 96 27.89 -5.27 -20.98
C THR A 96 27.82 -5.60 -19.50
N THR A 97 28.84 -6.30 -19.01
CA THR A 97 29.03 -6.64 -17.60
C THR A 97 29.58 -5.41 -16.86
N ARG A 98 28.87 -4.90 -15.85
CA ARG A 98 29.36 -3.80 -15.01
C ARG A 98 29.10 -4.09 -13.53
N THR A 99 30.16 -3.96 -12.75
CA THR A 99 30.24 -4.21 -11.31
C THR A 99 29.49 -3.12 -10.54
N MET A 100 28.49 -3.48 -9.73
CA MET A 100 27.74 -2.54 -8.88
C MET A 100 28.35 -2.48 -7.47
N ALA A 101 28.62 -1.26 -7.00
CA ALA A 101 28.94 -0.96 -5.61
C ALA A 101 27.65 -0.85 -4.81
N THR A 102 27.57 -1.57 -3.68
CA THR A 102 26.40 -1.62 -2.79
C THR A 102 26.24 -0.28 -2.05
N GLN A 103 25.26 0.53 -2.45
CA GLN A 103 24.85 1.70 -1.65
C GLN A 103 23.99 1.24 -0.47
N GLN A 104 24.49 1.47 0.74
CA GLN A 104 23.77 1.29 1.99
C GLN A 104 22.78 2.46 2.14
N SER A 105 21.50 2.21 1.89
CA SER A 105 20.43 3.20 2.08
C SER A 105 20.37 3.59 3.56
N SER A 106 20.60 4.86 3.86
CA SER A 106 20.37 5.46 5.19
C SER A 106 18.87 5.46 5.48
N LEU A 107 18.39 4.42 6.17
CA LEU A 107 17.01 4.34 6.65
C LEU A 107 16.77 5.51 7.63
N ILE A 108 15.68 6.24 7.44
CA ILE A 108 15.16 7.19 8.43
C ILE A 108 15.03 6.42 9.76
N PRO A 109 15.51 6.93 10.90
CA PRO A 109 15.38 6.25 12.18
C PRO A 109 13.91 5.94 12.43
N ALA A 110 13.61 4.66 12.62
CA ALA A 110 12.26 4.22 12.96
C ALA A 110 11.84 4.95 14.25
N ILE A 111 10.78 5.76 14.15
CA ILE A 111 10.16 6.34 15.34
C ILE A 111 9.47 5.19 16.05
N ASP A 112 10.03 4.71 17.16
CA ASP A 112 9.45 3.63 17.96
C ASP A 112 8.06 4.07 18.46
N PRO A 113 6.97 3.49 17.92
CA PRO A 113 5.63 3.86 18.31
C PRO A 113 5.26 3.16 19.63
N PRO A 114 4.47 3.80 20.52
CA PRO A 114 3.91 3.13 21.69
C PRO A 114 3.14 1.86 21.31
N ALA A 115 3.23 0.84 22.17
CA ALA A 115 2.67 -0.48 21.90
C ALA A 115 1.12 -0.50 21.89
N PHE A 116 0.52 -1.03 20.81
CA PHE A 116 -0.91 -1.33 20.68
C PHE A 116 -1.26 -2.69 21.31
N ARG A 117 -2.49 -2.90 21.81
CA ARG A 117 -2.92 -4.20 22.42
C ARG A 117 -3.35 -5.27 21.40
N THR A 118 -3.27 -6.54 21.82
CA THR A 118 -3.60 -7.82 21.13
C THR A 118 -3.83 -7.75 19.60
N PRO A 119 -2.83 -8.15 18.77
CA PRO A 119 -2.77 -7.73 17.36
C PRO A 119 -3.60 -8.52 16.35
N SER A 120 -3.91 -9.80 16.60
CA SER A 120 -4.24 -10.71 15.48
C SER A 120 -5.65 -10.55 14.90
N VAL A 121 -6.65 -10.19 15.71
CA VAL A 121 -8.04 -10.11 15.21
C VAL A 121 -8.30 -8.79 14.48
N ARG A 122 -7.74 -7.67 14.98
CA ARG A 122 -8.01 -6.33 14.45
C ARG A 122 -7.38 -6.08 13.08
N LEU A 123 -6.24 -6.72 12.78
CA LEU A 123 -5.54 -6.54 11.52
C LEU A 123 -6.01 -7.47 10.40
N SER A 124 -6.94 -8.40 10.65
CA SER A 124 -7.45 -9.31 9.62
C SER A 124 -7.97 -8.58 8.37
N ALA A 125 -8.81 -7.55 8.56
CA ALA A 125 -9.30 -6.72 7.46
C ALA A 125 -8.17 -5.95 6.76
N TYR A 126 -7.16 -5.48 7.52
CA TYR A 126 -5.99 -4.82 6.97
C TYR A 126 -5.16 -5.78 6.09
N TRP A 127 -4.89 -7.01 6.56
CA TRP A 127 -4.12 -8.00 5.80
C TRP A 127 -4.80 -8.36 4.48
N HIS A 128 -6.12 -8.58 4.49
CA HIS A 128 -6.87 -8.82 3.26
C HIS A 128 -6.84 -7.64 2.30
N TRP A 129 -7.01 -6.41 2.80
CA TRP A 129 -6.87 -5.21 1.98
C TRP A 129 -5.45 -5.08 1.41
N HIS A 130 -4.44 -5.28 2.24
CA HIS A 130 -3.03 -5.20 1.86
C HIS A 130 -2.70 -6.21 0.76
N ASP A 131 -3.01 -7.48 0.96
CA ASP A 131 -2.72 -8.53 -0.03
C ASP A 131 -3.47 -8.29 -1.35
N THR A 132 -4.69 -7.74 -1.28
CA THR A 132 -5.43 -7.30 -2.48
C THR A 132 -4.73 -6.12 -3.16
N GLU A 133 -4.30 -5.12 -2.40
CA GLU A 133 -3.65 -3.91 -2.92
C GLU A 133 -2.29 -4.24 -3.54
N THR A 134 -1.48 -5.08 -2.90
CA THR A 134 -0.17 -5.50 -3.43
C THR A 134 -0.30 -6.38 -4.67
N SER A 135 -1.38 -7.17 -4.76
CA SER A 135 -1.68 -7.97 -5.97
C SER A 135 -1.86 -7.11 -7.24
N LEU A 136 -2.19 -5.82 -7.09
CA LEU A 136 -2.29 -4.89 -8.21
C LEU A 136 -0.95 -4.60 -8.89
N PHE A 137 0.17 -4.81 -8.18
CA PHE A 137 1.52 -4.58 -8.69
C PHE A 137 2.17 -5.85 -9.22
N ARG A 138 1.91 -6.97 -8.56
CA ARG A 138 2.45 -8.29 -8.93
C ARG A 138 1.67 -9.39 -8.22
N VAL A 139 1.68 -10.58 -8.80
CA VAL A 139 1.07 -11.77 -8.20
C VAL A 139 2.16 -12.80 -7.88
N TYR A 140 2.03 -13.40 -6.70
CA TYR A 140 2.77 -14.56 -6.25
C TYR A 140 1.80 -15.73 -6.12
N GLU A 141 1.88 -16.72 -7.01
CA GLU A 141 1.19 -17.99 -6.82
C GLU A 141 2.20 -19.01 -6.29
N ILE A 142 2.27 -19.10 -4.96
CA ILE A 142 3.16 -20.04 -4.27
C ILE A 142 2.54 -21.43 -4.40
N ALA A 143 3.34 -22.41 -4.81
CA ALA A 143 2.85 -23.77 -4.94
C ALA A 143 2.47 -24.34 -3.57
N GLN A 144 1.31 -24.96 -3.51
CA GLN A 144 0.80 -25.63 -2.31
C GLN A 144 1.07 -27.13 -2.40
N ARG A 145 1.43 -27.72 -1.26
CA ARG A 145 1.62 -29.16 -1.13
C ARG A 145 0.27 -29.86 -1.18
N ASN A 146 0.10 -30.72 -2.18
CA ASN A 146 -0.99 -31.66 -2.29
C ASN A 146 -0.42 -33.08 -2.31
N GLY A 147 -0.35 -33.70 -1.12
CA GLY A 147 0.32 -34.98 -0.91
C GLY A 147 1.83 -34.91 -1.15
N ASN A 148 2.31 -35.59 -2.19
CA ASN A 148 3.72 -35.63 -2.60
C ASN A 148 4.05 -34.68 -3.75
N THR A 149 3.09 -33.87 -4.19
CA THR A 149 3.27 -32.94 -5.31
C THR A 149 2.97 -31.52 -4.86
N PHE A 150 3.66 -30.56 -5.47
CA PHE A 150 3.36 -29.15 -5.30
C PHE A 150 2.60 -28.65 -6.52
N THR A 151 1.43 -28.05 -6.27
CA THR A 151 0.54 -27.52 -7.30
C THR A 151 0.24 -26.07 -7.01
N ALA A 152 0.33 -25.22 -8.03
CA ALA A 152 -0.20 -23.87 -8.00
C ALA A 152 -1.13 -23.69 -9.19
N ILE A 153 -2.14 -22.85 -9.04
CA ILE A 153 -2.99 -22.47 -10.16
C ILE A 153 -2.17 -21.49 -11.00
N PRO A 154 -1.85 -21.79 -12.26
CA PRO A 154 -1.11 -20.86 -13.10
C PRO A 154 -1.94 -19.58 -13.30
N PRO A 155 -1.28 -18.43 -13.47
CA PRO A 155 -2.00 -17.19 -13.75
C PRO A 155 -2.87 -17.36 -15.00
N PHE A 156 -4.04 -16.69 -15.02
CA PHE A 156 -5.04 -16.80 -16.08
C PHE A 156 -4.46 -16.56 -17.49
N THR A 157 -3.39 -15.78 -17.59
CA THR A 157 -2.58 -15.63 -18.80
C THR A 157 -1.20 -16.27 -18.60
N PRO A 158 -1.04 -17.58 -18.87
CA PRO A 158 0.24 -18.27 -18.67
C PRO A 158 1.30 -17.93 -19.73
N SER A 159 0.95 -17.12 -20.73
CA SER A 159 1.85 -16.67 -21.81
C SER A 159 2.18 -15.19 -21.69
N SER A 160 3.43 -14.83 -21.99
CA SER A 160 3.82 -13.42 -22.13
C SER A 160 2.98 -12.66 -23.14
N ARG A 161 2.76 -11.37 -22.87
CA ARG A 161 2.26 -10.39 -23.86
C ARG A 161 3.39 -9.46 -24.24
N ARG A 162 3.28 -8.77 -25.39
CA ARG A 162 4.24 -7.71 -25.73
C ARG A 162 4.05 -6.54 -24.77
N GLY A 163 4.88 -6.49 -23.73
CA GLY A 163 4.91 -5.39 -22.79
C GLY A 163 5.63 -4.16 -23.34
N ASN A 164 5.24 -2.98 -22.87
CA ASN A 164 5.83 -1.69 -23.25
C ASN A 164 6.50 -0.98 -22.07
N VAL A 165 6.45 -1.57 -20.88
CA VAL A 165 7.10 -1.07 -19.67
C VAL A 165 8.06 -2.10 -19.13
N ARG A 166 9.32 -1.70 -19.02
CA ARG A 166 10.41 -2.54 -18.50
C ARG A 166 10.43 -2.46 -16.99
N ILE A 167 10.77 -3.58 -16.36
CA ILE A 167 11.10 -3.64 -14.94
C ILE A 167 12.39 -4.44 -14.74
N ALA A 168 13.14 -4.12 -13.69
CA ALA A 168 14.30 -4.87 -13.23
C ALA A 168 13.85 -5.82 -12.12
N LEU A 169 13.83 -7.10 -12.42
CA LEU A 169 13.55 -8.16 -11.47
C LEU A 169 14.83 -8.55 -10.72
N ARG A 170 14.75 -8.56 -9.39
CA ARG A 170 15.79 -9.02 -8.47
C ARG A 170 15.19 -10.10 -7.58
N ALA A 171 15.64 -11.35 -7.74
CA ALA A 171 15.16 -12.48 -6.95
C ALA A 171 16.32 -13.09 -6.16
N THR A 172 16.23 -13.09 -4.84
CA THR A 172 17.26 -13.66 -3.96
C THR A 172 16.86 -15.04 -3.49
N ASN A 173 17.74 -16.03 -3.65
CA ASN A 173 17.51 -17.38 -3.14
C ASN A 173 18.04 -17.52 -1.71
N LEU A 174 17.15 -17.63 -0.72
CA LEU A 174 17.50 -17.91 0.68
C LEU A 174 17.32 -19.39 1.04
N CYS A 175 16.90 -20.22 0.09
CA CYS A 175 16.86 -21.67 0.25
C CYS A 175 18.28 -22.27 0.24
N ALA A 176 18.40 -23.49 0.75
CA ALA A 176 19.67 -24.22 0.77
C ALA A 176 20.01 -24.87 -0.58
N THR A 177 19.04 -24.98 -1.50
CA THR A 177 19.19 -25.60 -2.81
C THR A 177 19.09 -24.56 -3.92
N PRO A 178 19.72 -24.80 -5.09
CA PRO A 178 19.55 -23.93 -6.26
C PRO A 178 18.10 -23.85 -6.73
N VAL A 179 17.70 -22.66 -7.19
CA VAL A 179 16.38 -22.39 -7.79
C VAL A 179 16.56 -22.15 -9.28
N THR A 180 15.94 -22.97 -10.12
CA THR A 180 15.96 -22.80 -11.58
C THR A 180 14.87 -21.83 -12.02
N VAL A 181 15.22 -20.88 -12.87
CA VAL A 181 14.34 -19.79 -13.32
C VAL A 181 13.94 -19.99 -14.77
N TYR A 182 12.64 -19.91 -15.04
CA TYR A 182 12.06 -19.99 -16.36
C TYR A 182 11.23 -18.75 -16.66
N TRP A 183 11.31 -18.28 -17.89
CA TRP A 183 10.39 -17.31 -18.45
C TRP A 183 9.32 -18.03 -19.28
N MET A 184 8.06 -17.66 -19.12
CA MET A 184 6.99 -18.16 -19.99
C MET A 184 6.97 -17.38 -21.30
N ASP A 185 7.31 -18.02 -22.41
CA ASP A 185 7.32 -17.36 -23.71
C ASP A 185 5.91 -16.95 -24.20
N TYR A 186 5.84 -16.32 -25.37
CA TYR A 186 4.58 -15.88 -25.97
C TYR A 186 3.65 -17.04 -26.37
N GLN A 187 4.15 -18.27 -26.40
CA GLN A 187 3.38 -19.48 -26.65
C GLN A 187 3.02 -20.21 -25.35
N GLY A 188 3.40 -19.68 -24.18
CA GLY A 188 3.16 -20.28 -22.88
C GLY A 188 4.09 -21.46 -22.57
N ARG A 189 5.28 -21.51 -23.17
CA ARG A 189 6.30 -22.54 -22.88
C ARG A 189 7.35 -22.00 -21.92
N GLU A 190 7.82 -22.85 -21.02
CA GLU A 190 8.92 -22.53 -20.09
C GLU A 190 10.26 -22.45 -20.86
N MET A 191 10.88 -21.28 -20.84
CA MET A 191 12.19 -21.02 -21.41
C MET A 191 13.20 -20.79 -20.28
N GLY A 192 14.13 -21.72 -20.09
CA GLY A 192 15.16 -21.63 -19.05
C GLY A 192 16.01 -20.36 -19.17
N LYS A 193 16.23 -19.68 -18.05
CA LYS A 193 17.04 -18.45 -17.96
C LYS A 193 18.28 -18.59 -17.08
N GLY A 194 18.37 -19.65 -16.29
CA GLY A 194 19.52 -19.96 -15.44
C GLY A 194 19.08 -20.44 -14.06
N ASP A 195 20.05 -20.53 -13.16
CA ASP A 195 19.86 -20.94 -11.77
C ASP A 195 20.24 -19.79 -10.83
N ILE A 196 19.57 -19.71 -9.69
CA ILE A 196 19.94 -18.85 -8.55
C ILE A 196 20.56 -19.75 -7.49
N LEU A 197 21.87 -19.66 -7.27
CA LEU A 197 22.52 -20.45 -6.22
C LEU A 197 22.08 -19.97 -4.82
N PRO A 198 22.26 -20.79 -3.78
CA PRO A 198 21.97 -20.37 -2.40
C PRO A 198 22.68 -19.05 -2.05
N ARG A 199 21.93 -18.11 -1.48
CA ARG A 199 22.34 -16.75 -1.11
C ARG A 199 22.69 -15.82 -2.27
N GLU A 200 22.51 -16.25 -3.52
CA GLU A 200 22.69 -15.38 -4.67
C GLU A 200 21.43 -14.60 -5.01
N THR A 201 21.65 -13.47 -5.69
CA THR A 201 20.59 -12.64 -6.26
C THR A 201 20.67 -12.73 -7.78
N TRP A 202 19.58 -13.14 -8.40
CA TRP A 202 19.43 -13.16 -9.85
C TRP A 202 18.79 -11.88 -10.34
N HIS A 203 19.37 -11.34 -11.41
CA HIS A 203 18.99 -10.05 -12.00
C HIS A 203 18.51 -10.23 -13.43
N GLN A 204 17.35 -9.68 -13.76
CA GLN A 204 16.82 -9.72 -15.12
C GLN A 204 15.98 -8.50 -15.41
N THR A 205 16.26 -7.80 -16.51
CA THR A 205 15.27 -6.87 -17.05
C THR A 205 14.18 -7.65 -17.77
N THR A 206 12.94 -7.46 -17.35
CA THR A 206 11.75 -8.06 -17.97
C THR A 206 10.73 -6.97 -18.29
N TRP A 207 9.52 -7.38 -18.67
CA TRP A 207 8.41 -6.48 -18.96
C TRP A 207 7.23 -6.83 -18.07
N ILE A 208 6.35 -5.85 -17.84
CA ILE A 208 5.03 -6.08 -17.28
C ILE A 208 4.30 -7.15 -18.10
N ASP A 209 3.51 -7.99 -17.43
CA ASP A 209 2.76 -9.15 -17.96
C ASP A 209 3.63 -10.30 -18.49
N HIS A 210 4.93 -10.35 -18.14
CA HIS A 210 5.77 -11.51 -18.43
C HIS A 210 5.79 -12.48 -17.25
N PRO A 211 5.18 -13.68 -17.36
CA PRO A 211 5.18 -14.66 -16.28
C PRO A 211 6.55 -15.33 -16.13
N TRP A 212 6.89 -15.61 -14.87
CA TRP A 212 8.10 -16.31 -14.47
C TRP A 212 7.73 -17.54 -13.64
N VAL A 213 8.47 -18.61 -13.83
CA VAL A 213 8.33 -19.85 -13.07
C VAL A 213 9.64 -20.12 -12.36
N LEU A 214 9.56 -20.37 -11.07
CA LEU A 214 10.71 -20.72 -10.25
C LEU A 214 10.51 -22.13 -9.73
N ARG A 215 11.50 -22.99 -9.94
CA ARG A 215 11.48 -24.39 -9.55
C ARG A 215 12.69 -24.72 -8.69
N GLN A 216 12.57 -25.68 -7.80
CA GLN A 216 13.77 -26.31 -7.24
C GLN A 216 14.49 -27.11 -8.32
N GLN A 217 15.77 -27.40 -8.10
CA GLN A 217 16.57 -28.25 -9.00
C GLN A 217 15.96 -29.65 -9.25
N SER A 218 15.12 -30.16 -8.34
CA SER A 218 14.36 -31.41 -8.49
C SER A 218 13.24 -31.33 -9.54
N GLY A 219 12.92 -30.13 -10.04
CA GLY A 219 11.77 -29.85 -10.91
C GLY A 219 10.50 -29.42 -10.17
N GLU A 220 10.51 -29.48 -8.83
CA GLU A 220 9.39 -29.06 -7.99
C GLU A 220 9.06 -27.58 -8.20
N LEU A 221 7.79 -27.27 -8.42
CA LEU A 221 7.32 -25.89 -8.56
C LEU A 221 7.38 -25.17 -7.21
N LEU A 222 8.02 -23.99 -7.18
CA LEU A 222 8.01 -23.11 -6.01
C LEU A 222 6.99 -21.98 -6.17
N LEU A 223 7.08 -21.25 -7.29
CA LEU A 223 6.41 -19.97 -7.45
C LEU A 223 6.11 -19.69 -8.93
N TYR A 224 4.89 -19.22 -9.22
CA TYR A 224 4.65 -18.36 -10.37
C TYR A 224 4.69 -16.90 -9.94
N TYR A 225 5.42 -16.09 -10.70
CA TYR A 225 5.55 -14.66 -10.48
C TYR A 225 5.14 -13.89 -11.74
N VAL A 226 4.25 -12.92 -11.60
CA VAL A 226 3.84 -12.03 -12.71
C VAL A 226 3.89 -10.57 -12.25
N PRO A 227 4.71 -9.71 -12.88
CA PRO A 227 4.67 -8.27 -12.63
C PRO A 227 3.54 -7.61 -13.44
N TYR A 228 2.67 -6.84 -12.79
CA TYR A 228 1.56 -6.12 -13.42
C TYR A 228 1.76 -4.60 -13.49
N ARG A 229 2.53 -4.02 -12.55
CA ARG A 229 2.79 -2.57 -12.50
C ARG A 229 4.16 -2.30 -11.93
N VAL A 230 4.75 -1.18 -12.35
CA VAL A 230 5.84 -0.55 -11.61
C VAL A 230 5.31 -0.11 -10.24
N ILE A 231 6.07 -0.38 -9.19
CA ILE A 231 5.80 0.15 -7.85
C ILE A 231 6.28 1.60 -7.83
N PRO A 232 5.41 2.60 -7.55
CA PRO A 232 5.84 3.97 -7.41
C PRO A 232 6.91 4.12 -6.35
N THR A 233 7.92 4.91 -6.67
CA THR A 233 9.04 5.16 -5.77
C THR A 233 8.70 6.30 -4.82
N CYS A 234 9.27 6.26 -3.63
CA CYS A 234 9.31 7.38 -2.71
C CYS A 234 10.71 7.43 -2.07
N GLU A 235 11.11 8.60 -1.57
CA GLU A 235 12.44 8.80 -0.97
C GLU A 235 12.75 7.79 0.14
N MET A 236 11.72 7.36 0.88
CA MET A 236 11.86 6.44 2.00
C MET A 236 12.18 5.00 1.58
N VAL A 237 11.64 4.57 0.44
CA VAL A 237 11.80 3.20 -0.05
C VAL A 237 11.86 3.24 -1.59
N PRO A 238 13.06 3.47 -2.14
CA PRO A 238 13.26 3.57 -3.57
C PRO A 238 12.90 2.27 -4.29
N THR A 239 12.13 2.39 -5.38
CA THR A 239 11.72 1.27 -6.24
C THR A 239 12.04 1.52 -7.70
N VAL A 240 12.97 2.44 -7.98
CA VAL A 240 13.55 2.66 -9.31
C VAL A 240 15.03 2.42 -9.22
N ASP A 241 15.62 1.93 -10.30
CA ASP A 241 17.07 1.85 -10.41
C ASP A 241 17.69 3.25 -10.30
N PRO A 242 18.86 3.43 -9.65
CA PRO A 242 19.48 4.75 -9.48
C PRO A 242 19.76 5.49 -10.79
N ASP A 243 19.92 4.76 -11.90
CA ASP A 243 20.03 5.32 -13.24
C ASP A 243 18.66 5.78 -13.82
N ASP A 244 17.59 5.70 -13.01
CA ASP A 244 16.22 6.23 -13.17
C ASP A 244 15.45 5.80 -14.44
N THR A 245 15.84 4.67 -15.03
CA THR A 245 15.25 4.21 -16.30
C THR A 245 14.24 3.07 -16.15
N VAL A 246 14.23 2.36 -15.02
CA VAL A 246 13.49 1.09 -14.88
C VAL A 246 13.04 0.88 -13.43
N GLY A 247 11.75 0.53 -13.23
CA GLY A 247 11.23 0.15 -11.92
C GLY A 247 11.81 -1.18 -11.43
N ILE A 248 12.07 -1.31 -10.14
CA ILE A 248 12.66 -2.51 -9.52
C ILE A 248 11.58 -3.30 -8.78
N HIS A 249 11.50 -4.59 -9.07
CA HIS A 249 10.81 -5.56 -8.24
C HIS A 249 11.85 -6.44 -7.56
N HIS A 250 11.88 -6.39 -6.24
CA HIS A 250 12.81 -7.17 -5.42
C HIS A 250 12.02 -8.04 -4.46
N PHE A 251 12.38 -9.32 -4.39
CA PHE A 251 11.92 -10.25 -3.36
C PHE A 251 12.94 -11.35 -3.13
N SER A 252 12.80 -12.07 -2.02
CA SER A 252 13.58 -13.25 -1.70
C SER A 252 12.69 -14.47 -1.55
N ILE A 253 13.20 -15.64 -1.91
CA ILE A 253 12.54 -16.93 -1.79
C ILE A 253 13.20 -17.64 -0.62
N ALA A 254 12.43 -17.95 0.42
CA ALA A 254 12.93 -18.60 1.62
C ALA A 254 12.28 -19.98 1.82
N PRO A 255 12.90 -20.87 2.61
CA PRO A 255 12.26 -22.13 3.01
C PRO A 255 10.90 -21.89 3.67
N PRO A 256 9.89 -22.76 3.47
CA PRO A 256 8.58 -22.60 4.07
C PRO A 256 8.62 -22.69 5.61
N PHE A 257 7.77 -21.92 6.30
CA PHE A 257 7.59 -22.05 7.75
C PHE A 257 6.82 -23.32 8.14
N ASP A 258 5.94 -23.77 7.26
CA ASP A 258 5.10 -24.95 7.44
C ASP A 258 5.31 -25.95 6.29
N THR A 259 4.47 -26.98 6.24
CA THR A 259 4.53 -28.02 5.20
C THR A 259 3.53 -27.81 4.07
N LEU A 260 2.71 -26.74 4.12
CA LEU A 260 1.64 -26.48 3.17
C LEU A 260 2.13 -25.73 1.94
N TYR A 261 3.12 -24.86 2.08
CA TYR A 261 3.67 -24.07 0.97
C TYR A 261 5.06 -24.56 0.56
N ALA A 262 5.40 -24.42 -0.72
CA ALA A 262 6.71 -24.80 -1.26
C ALA A 262 7.83 -23.85 -0.82
N CYS A 263 7.50 -22.58 -0.59
CA CYS A 263 8.42 -21.55 -0.15
C CYS A 263 7.70 -20.40 0.56
N LEU A 264 8.47 -19.48 1.13
CA LEU A 264 8.02 -18.15 1.55
C LEU A 264 8.56 -17.11 0.60
N ILE A 265 7.84 -15.99 0.51
CA ILE A 265 8.31 -14.79 -0.17
C ILE A 265 8.62 -13.74 0.88
N GLN A 266 9.83 -13.19 0.83
CA GLN A 266 10.21 -12.04 1.65
C GLN A 266 10.34 -10.83 0.75
N ASP A 267 9.50 -9.83 0.99
CA ASP A 267 9.36 -8.69 0.11
C ASP A 267 9.45 -7.40 0.92
N PRO A 268 10.59 -6.69 0.88
CA PRO A 268 10.78 -5.53 1.75
C PRO A 268 9.89 -4.34 1.35
N VAL A 269 9.32 -4.36 0.14
CA VAL A 269 8.55 -3.25 -0.42
C VAL A 269 7.06 -3.52 -0.32
N LEU A 270 6.63 -4.74 -0.65
CA LEU A 270 5.25 -5.22 -0.63
C LEU A 270 5.19 -6.58 0.10
N PRO A 271 5.30 -6.59 1.45
CA PRO A 271 5.41 -7.82 2.25
C PRO A 271 4.31 -8.84 1.95
N PHE A 272 4.61 -10.13 1.88
CA PHE A 272 3.62 -11.13 1.50
C PHE A 272 3.89 -12.51 2.13
N PRO A 273 2.90 -13.12 2.82
CA PRO A 273 1.58 -12.58 3.12
C PRO A 273 1.65 -11.51 4.24
N ALA A 274 0.79 -10.50 4.17
CA ALA A 274 0.79 -9.40 5.15
C ALA A 274 0.71 -9.87 6.61
N GLN A 275 0.00 -10.98 6.86
CA GLN A 275 -0.17 -11.54 8.21
C GLN A 275 1.16 -11.94 8.87
N GLN A 276 2.19 -12.29 8.10
CA GLN A 276 3.47 -12.72 8.64
C GLN A 276 4.40 -11.54 8.92
N ASP A 277 4.39 -10.53 8.07
CA ASP A 277 5.31 -9.39 8.14
C ASP A 277 4.74 -8.17 8.87
N LEU A 278 3.41 -7.96 8.81
CA LEU A 278 2.71 -6.80 9.35
C LEU A 278 1.84 -7.19 10.55
N THR A 279 2.47 -7.86 11.52
CA THR A 279 1.80 -8.39 12.72
C THR A 279 1.42 -7.32 13.75
N MET A 280 2.07 -6.15 13.71
CA MET A 280 1.87 -5.06 14.66
C MET A 280 1.12 -3.88 14.00
N PRO A 281 0.13 -3.26 14.67
CA PRO A 281 -0.62 -2.14 14.09
C PRO A 281 0.26 -0.97 13.66
N ALA A 282 1.37 -0.74 14.38
CA ALA A 282 2.29 0.33 14.04
C ALA A 282 3.09 0.06 12.75
N ALA A 283 3.49 -1.20 12.52
CA ALA A 283 4.14 -1.60 11.27
C ALA A 283 3.16 -1.53 10.09
N ALA A 284 1.91 -1.97 10.30
CA ALA A 284 0.84 -1.82 9.32
C ALA A 284 0.56 -0.34 8.99
N LEU A 285 0.47 0.52 10.01
CA LEU A 285 0.26 1.95 9.84
C LEU A 285 1.41 2.59 9.07
N GLN A 286 2.66 2.29 9.45
CA GLN A 286 3.84 2.81 8.77
C GLN A 286 3.86 2.41 7.29
N TRP A 287 3.59 1.13 6.97
CA TRP A 287 3.50 0.68 5.59
C TRP A 287 2.38 1.39 4.82
N ALA A 288 1.19 1.51 5.41
CA ALA A 288 0.05 2.16 4.76
C ALA A 288 0.30 3.64 4.47
N LEU A 289 1.04 4.32 5.36
CA LEU A 289 1.48 5.70 5.16
C LEU A 289 2.49 5.82 4.01
N ILE A 290 3.50 4.95 3.95
CA ILE A 290 4.42 4.85 2.80
C ILE A 290 3.64 4.64 1.51
N HIS A 291 2.68 3.72 1.52
CA HIS A 291 1.87 3.39 0.36
C HIS A 291 0.97 4.55 -0.08
N CYS A 292 0.38 5.29 0.87
CA CYS A 292 -0.35 6.52 0.57
C CYS A 292 0.54 7.59 -0.09
N THR A 293 1.77 7.76 0.40
CA THR A 293 2.75 8.67 -0.23
C THR A 293 3.08 8.23 -1.65
N ARG A 294 3.36 6.94 -1.86
CA ARG A 294 3.62 6.35 -3.20
C ARG A 294 2.49 6.59 -4.19
N MET A 295 1.26 6.46 -3.71
CA MET A 295 0.05 6.63 -4.53
C MET A 295 -0.44 8.08 -4.61
N GLY A 296 0.31 9.03 -4.04
CA GLY A 296 0.03 10.46 -4.14
C GLY A 296 -1.24 10.89 -3.39
N PHE A 297 -1.59 10.23 -2.29
CA PHE A 297 -2.75 10.58 -1.48
C PHE A 297 -2.62 12.01 -0.90
N ARG A 298 -3.69 12.81 -1.01
CA ARG A 298 -3.70 14.24 -0.63
C ARG A 298 -4.72 14.61 0.45
N ASP A 299 -5.74 13.79 0.69
CA ASP A 299 -6.86 14.13 1.57
C ASP A 299 -6.58 13.87 3.07
N TRP A 300 -5.34 14.15 3.51
CA TRP A 300 -4.87 13.95 4.88
C TRP A 300 -5.69 14.70 5.92
N GLU A 301 -6.14 15.92 5.58
CA GLU A 301 -6.94 16.75 6.48
C GLU A 301 -8.26 16.07 6.85
N LEU A 302 -8.97 15.50 5.86
CA LEU A 302 -10.24 14.81 6.09
C LEU A 302 -10.04 13.56 6.95
N LEU A 303 -8.97 12.79 6.69
CA LEU A 303 -8.62 11.61 7.48
C LEU A 303 -8.38 11.97 8.96
N MET A 304 -7.61 13.03 9.19
CA MET A 304 -7.31 13.54 10.54
C MET A 304 -8.57 14.04 11.24
N GLN A 305 -9.42 14.79 10.53
CA GLN A 305 -10.70 15.28 11.07
C GLN A 305 -11.61 14.13 11.53
N CYS A 306 -11.68 13.01 10.80
CA CYS A 306 -12.42 11.83 11.23
C CYS A 306 -11.92 11.29 12.58
N GLY A 307 -10.60 11.10 12.73
CA GLY A 307 -10.00 10.63 13.98
C GLY A 307 -10.20 11.61 15.14
N THR A 308 -9.97 12.90 14.90
CA THR A 308 -10.14 13.96 15.92
C THR A 308 -11.59 14.05 16.41
N LYS A 309 -12.59 13.96 15.52
CA LYS A 309 -14.01 13.99 15.92
C LYS A 309 -14.37 12.81 16.83
N ILE A 310 -13.86 11.61 16.54
CA ILE A 310 -14.06 10.44 17.39
C ILE A 310 -13.42 10.63 18.77
N ILE A 311 -12.19 11.17 18.83
CA ILE A 311 -11.48 11.45 20.09
C ILE A 311 -12.23 12.49 20.94
N GLN A 312 -12.79 13.51 20.30
CA GLN A 312 -13.55 14.57 20.99
C GLN A 312 -14.92 14.08 21.50
N GLN A 313 -15.54 13.12 20.80
CA GLN A 313 -16.87 12.61 21.12
C GLN A 313 -16.88 11.07 21.21
N PRO A 314 -16.12 10.48 22.14
CA PRO A 314 -15.90 9.02 22.21
C PRO A 314 -17.15 8.23 22.60
N ASN A 315 -18.17 8.90 23.14
CA ASN A 315 -19.44 8.30 23.54
C ASN A 315 -20.47 8.30 22.41
N GLU A 316 -20.33 9.18 21.42
CA GLU A 316 -21.30 9.41 20.33
C GLU A 316 -21.08 8.48 19.14
N SER A 317 -21.93 7.47 18.98
CA SER A 317 -21.75 6.41 17.97
C SER A 317 -21.76 6.92 16.53
N LYS A 318 -22.43 8.06 16.28
CA LYS A 318 -22.51 8.69 14.95
C LYS A 318 -21.16 9.12 14.39
N TYR A 319 -20.20 9.53 15.23
CA TYR A 319 -18.85 9.88 14.76
C TYR A 319 -17.96 8.65 14.55
N ARG A 320 -18.32 7.53 15.19
CA ARG A 320 -17.62 6.25 15.10
C ARG A 320 -18.10 5.37 13.96
N SER A 321 -19.12 5.81 13.21
CA SER A 321 -19.72 5.07 12.10
C SER A 321 -19.76 5.94 10.84
N LEU A 322 -18.80 5.75 9.95
CA LEU A 322 -18.64 6.51 8.72
C LEU A 322 -19.32 5.77 7.56
N ARG A 323 -20.28 6.41 6.89
CA ARG A 323 -21.06 5.76 5.81
C ARG A 323 -20.21 5.65 4.54
N GLN A 324 -19.99 4.43 4.03
CA GLN A 324 -19.20 4.21 2.81
C GLN A 324 -19.81 4.91 1.59
N SER A 325 -21.14 5.03 1.54
CA SER A 325 -21.85 5.70 0.46
C SER A 325 -21.87 7.23 0.58
N ASN A 326 -21.33 7.83 1.65
CA ASN A 326 -21.15 9.28 1.68
C ASN A 326 -20.08 9.63 0.62
N PRO A 327 -20.37 10.50 -0.37
CA PRO A 327 -19.42 10.76 -1.46
C PRO A 327 -18.09 11.35 -1.01
N GLN A 328 -18.08 12.19 0.03
CA GLN A 328 -16.85 12.78 0.56
C GLN A 328 -15.98 11.71 1.22
N PHE A 329 -16.55 10.90 2.11
CA PHE A 329 -15.81 9.82 2.78
C PHE A 329 -15.43 8.70 1.80
N GLY A 330 -16.40 8.22 1.02
CA GLY A 330 -16.23 7.12 0.09
C GLY A 330 -15.18 7.40 -0.98
N ALA A 331 -15.32 8.50 -1.72
CA ALA A 331 -14.42 8.79 -2.84
C ALA A 331 -13.06 9.32 -2.41
N ARG A 332 -12.98 10.09 -1.31
CA ARG A 332 -11.73 10.74 -0.88
C ARG A 332 -10.94 9.92 0.11
N LEU A 333 -11.55 9.01 0.87
CA LEU A 333 -10.85 8.17 1.85
C LEU A 333 -11.00 6.68 1.53
N TRP A 334 -12.23 6.16 1.58
CA TRP A 334 -12.47 4.72 1.61
C TRP A 334 -12.09 3.97 0.33
N ASN A 335 -12.30 4.58 -0.83
CA ASN A 335 -11.95 4.00 -2.13
C ASN A 335 -10.54 4.40 -2.59
N THR A 336 -9.69 4.83 -1.66
CA THR A 336 -8.30 5.22 -1.90
C THR A 336 -7.35 4.37 -1.03
N THR A 337 -6.05 4.60 -1.15
CA THR A 337 -5.05 3.96 -0.27
C THR A 337 -5.21 4.31 1.21
N ALA A 338 -5.89 5.42 1.55
CA ALA A 338 -6.16 5.78 2.94
C ALA A 338 -7.04 4.77 3.68
N ARG A 339 -7.75 3.89 2.94
CA ARG A 339 -8.41 2.71 3.52
C ARG A 339 -7.46 1.88 4.37
N GLY A 340 -6.23 1.66 3.91
CA GLY A 340 -5.21 0.94 4.67
C GLY A 340 -4.86 1.61 5.98
N VAL A 341 -4.77 2.94 5.98
CA VAL A 341 -4.46 3.74 7.18
C VAL A 341 -5.57 3.62 8.22
N LEU A 342 -6.83 3.64 7.79
CA LEU A 342 -7.99 3.39 8.66
C LEU A 342 -7.98 1.95 9.20
N LEU A 343 -7.81 0.95 8.34
CA LEU A 343 -7.79 -0.46 8.76
C LEU A 343 -6.63 -0.75 9.73
N ALA A 344 -5.45 -0.20 9.49
CA ALA A 344 -4.30 -0.30 10.40
C ALA A 344 -4.56 0.39 11.76
N GLY A 345 -5.36 1.46 11.75
CA GLY A 345 -5.86 2.12 12.95
C GLY A 345 -6.92 1.32 13.71
N GLY A 346 -7.39 0.19 13.19
CA GLY A 346 -8.37 -0.67 13.82
C GLY A 346 -9.83 -0.35 13.47
N PHE A 347 -10.06 0.39 12.37
CA PHE A 347 -11.39 0.51 11.78
C PHE A 347 -11.78 -0.79 11.05
N TYR A 348 -13.07 -1.10 10.97
CA TYR A 348 -13.59 -2.28 10.29
C TYR A 348 -14.86 -2.00 9.49
N GLU A 349 -15.16 -2.84 8.50
CA GLU A 349 -16.39 -2.74 7.70
C GLU A 349 -17.57 -3.41 8.42
N ASN A 350 -18.71 -2.74 8.45
CA ASN A 350 -19.95 -3.30 8.96
C ASN A 350 -21.16 -2.73 8.19
N ALA A 351 -21.84 -3.57 7.41
CA ALA A 351 -23.10 -3.23 6.74
C ALA A 351 -23.11 -1.89 5.97
N GLY A 352 -22.03 -1.60 5.22
CA GLY A 352 -21.89 -0.35 4.45
C GLY A 352 -21.38 0.86 5.26
N TYR A 353 -20.94 0.62 6.49
CA TYR A 353 -20.23 1.58 7.33
C TYR A 353 -18.79 1.14 7.57
N VAL A 354 -17.95 2.11 7.89
CA VAL A 354 -16.60 1.94 8.42
C VAL A 354 -16.65 2.40 9.86
N GLN A 355 -16.35 1.49 10.77
CA GLN A 355 -16.61 1.66 12.19
C GLN A 355 -15.34 1.57 13.03
N PHE A 356 -15.31 2.30 14.15
CA PHE A 356 -14.29 2.19 15.19
C PHE A 356 -14.98 2.05 16.56
N GLY A 357 -14.96 0.87 17.16
CA GLY A 357 -15.60 0.61 18.47
C GLY A 357 -17.10 0.95 18.49
N ALA A 358 -17.89 0.40 17.56
CA ALA A 358 -19.28 0.82 17.37
C ALA A 358 -20.26 0.31 18.45
N HIS A 359 -19.91 -0.75 19.19
CA HIS A 359 -20.87 -1.43 20.08
C HIS A 359 -20.92 -0.87 21.50
N HIS A 360 -19.97 -0.02 21.88
CA HIS A 360 -19.93 0.62 23.19
C HIS A 360 -19.27 2.01 23.07
N PRO A 361 -19.43 2.88 24.08
CA PRO A 361 -18.57 4.05 24.23
C PRO A 361 -17.10 3.64 24.26
N LEU A 362 -16.22 4.45 23.66
CA LEU A 362 -14.79 4.13 23.65
C LEU A 362 -14.22 4.26 25.06
N GLY A 363 -13.53 3.21 25.50
CA GLY A 363 -12.75 3.23 26.73
C GLY A 363 -11.54 4.15 26.60
N ARG A 364 -10.92 4.47 27.75
CA ARG A 364 -9.69 5.28 27.82
C ARG A 364 -8.59 4.74 26.89
N ASP A 365 -8.41 3.43 26.87
CA ASP A 365 -7.37 2.75 26.09
C ASP A 365 -7.60 2.94 24.59
N GLU A 366 -8.84 2.80 24.11
CA GLU A 366 -9.18 2.98 22.69
C GLU A 366 -9.03 4.43 22.24
N VAL A 367 -9.40 5.39 23.09
CA VAL A 367 -9.19 6.82 22.83
C VAL A 367 -7.70 7.14 22.77
N GLN A 368 -6.89 6.54 23.64
CA GLN A 368 -5.44 6.69 23.63
C GLN A 368 -4.80 6.10 22.37
N GLU A 369 -5.22 4.89 21.96
CA GLU A 369 -4.76 4.26 20.70
C GLU A 369 -5.10 5.11 19.47
N LEU A 370 -6.33 5.64 19.40
CA LEU A 370 -6.74 6.51 18.31
C LEU A 370 -6.00 7.86 18.34
N SER A 371 -5.76 8.41 19.53
CA SER A 371 -4.96 9.63 19.71
C SER A 371 -3.53 9.44 19.20
N LEU A 372 -2.94 8.27 19.48
CA LEU A 372 -1.62 7.92 18.97
C LEU A 372 -1.64 7.79 17.44
N TRP A 373 -2.64 7.13 16.88
CA TRP A 373 -2.82 7.01 15.43
C TRP A 373 -2.92 8.37 14.74
N VAL A 374 -3.75 9.29 15.26
CA VAL A 374 -3.87 10.67 14.77
C VAL A 374 -2.52 11.39 14.88
N TRP A 375 -1.84 11.28 16.02
CA TRP A 375 -0.52 11.91 16.21
C TRP A 375 0.52 11.39 15.22
N THR A 376 0.57 10.07 14.97
CA THR A 376 1.50 9.47 14.01
C THR A 376 1.25 9.98 12.59
N ILE A 377 -0.01 10.11 12.17
CA ILE A 377 -0.35 10.68 10.86
C ILE A 377 0.08 12.15 10.79
N GLN A 378 -0.14 12.95 11.84
CA GLN A 378 0.34 14.34 11.85
C GLN A 378 1.86 14.40 11.69
N LYS A 379 2.60 13.57 12.43
CA LYS A 379 4.06 13.50 12.31
C LYS A 379 4.53 13.08 10.93
N TRP A 380 3.80 12.17 10.29
CA TRP A 380 4.04 11.79 8.91
C TRP A 380 3.87 12.98 7.96
N ILE A 381 2.75 13.70 8.07
CA ILE A 381 2.45 14.87 7.24
C ILE A 381 3.52 15.96 7.41
N ASP A 382 3.96 16.20 8.64
CA ASP A 382 5.02 17.19 8.94
C ASP A 382 6.36 16.84 8.26
N GLN A 383 6.58 15.56 7.92
CA GLN A 383 7.80 15.05 7.27
C GLN A 383 7.65 14.89 5.75
N LEU A 384 6.44 14.98 5.20
CA LEU A 384 6.22 14.79 3.77
C LEU A 384 6.88 15.93 2.99
N SER A 385 7.90 15.59 2.21
CA SER A 385 8.36 16.39 1.08
C SER A 385 7.37 16.25 -0.08
N ASP A 386 7.14 17.32 -0.85
CA ASP A 386 6.28 17.29 -2.03
C ASP A 386 6.85 16.45 -3.20
N SER A 387 8.03 15.85 -3.04
CA SER A 387 8.74 15.08 -4.05
C SER A 387 8.17 13.66 -4.21
N VAL A 388 7.02 13.55 -4.88
CA VAL A 388 6.70 12.30 -5.59
C VAL A 388 7.63 12.24 -6.80
N LEU A 389 8.62 11.34 -6.76
CA LEU A 389 9.60 11.18 -7.83
C LEU A 389 8.94 10.63 -9.11
N ALA A 390 9.55 10.96 -10.24
CA ALA A 390 9.07 10.59 -11.56
C ALA A 390 8.90 9.07 -11.73
N GLN A 391 7.90 8.65 -12.51
CA GLN A 391 7.72 7.25 -12.90
C GLN A 391 8.65 6.89 -14.08
N PRO A 392 9.05 5.61 -14.23
CA PRO A 392 9.80 5.16 -15.40
C PRO A 392 9.08 5.48 -16.71
N ILE A 393 9.86 5.72 -17.77
CA ILE A 393 9.34 6.00 -19.10
C ILE A 393 8.40 4.87 -19.57
N GLY A 394 7.19 5.23 -20.00
CA GLY A 394 6.18 4.31 -20.51
C GLY A 394 5.11 3.90 -19.51
N ALA A 395 5.32 4.16 -18.21
CA ALA A 395 4.29 4.03 -17.20
C ALA A 395 3.23 5.13 -17.36
N ASP A 396 1.95 4.80 -17.18
CA ASP A 396 0.81 5.73 -17.31
C ASP A 396 0.59 6.64 -16.09
N GLY A 397 1.63 6.92 -15.30
CA GLY A 397 1.51 7.59 -14.01
C GLY A 397 0.99 6.70 -12.87
N PHE A 398 0.37 5.56 -13.20
CA PHE A 398 -0.08 4.53 -12.25
C PHE A 398 0.75 3.24 -12.36
N GLY A 399 1.90 3.30 -13.03
CA GLY A 399 2.81 2.17 -13.19
C GLY A 399 2.35 1.11 -14.19
N ARG A 400 1.21 1.29 -14.88
CA ARG A 400 0.75 0.32 -15.90
C ARG A 400 1.48 0.56 -17.21
N ALA A 401 1.56 -0.48 -18.03
CA ALA A 401 1.87 -0.29 -19.44
C ALA A 401 0.80 0.61 -20.06
N GLY A 402 1.11 1.90 -20.26
CA GLY A 402 0.21 2.79 -20.95
C GLY A 402 -0.15 2.17 -22.30
N TYR A 403 -1.44 2.14 -22.63
CA TYR A 403 -1.88 1.77 -23.97
C TYR A 403 -1.13 2.67 -24.96
N GLY A 404 -0.19 2.08 -25.69
CA GLY A 404 0.78 2.81 -26.50
C GLY A 404 0.13 3.85 -27.44
N ARG A 405 0.86 4.93 -27.70
CA ARG A 405 0.50 6.12 -28.50
C ARG A 405 -0.65 7.01 -28.01
N ALA A 406 -1.60 6.52 -27.21
CA ALA A 406 -2.66 7.40 -26.68
C ALA A 406 -2.17 8.27 -25.50
N GLY A 407 -1.36 7.70 -24.60
CA GLY A 407 -0.82 8.43 -23.44
C GLY A 407 0.23 9.50 -23.80
N GLN A 408 0.97 9.32 -24.91
CA GLN A 408 1.96 10.30 -25.39
C GLN A 408 1.34 11.61 -25.92
N MET A 409 0.02 11.65 -26.18
CA MET A 409 -0.62 12.90 -26.59
C MET A 409 -0.87 13.87 -25.41
N ASN A 410 -0.86 13.39 -24.16
CA ASN A 410 -1.24 14.22 -23.00
C ASN A 410 -0.05 14.77 -22.18
N SER A 411 1.18 14.31 -22.40
CA SER A 411 2.34 14.74 -21.59
C SER A 411 3.06 15.99 -22.13
N ARG A 412 2.50 16.70 -23.12
CA ARG A 412 3.05 17.96 -23.66
C ARG A 412 2.29 19.22 -23.23
N GLN A 413 1.39 19.15 -22.25
CA GLN A 413 0.56 20.30 -21.84
C GLN A 413 0.45 20.53 -20.32
N PHE A 414 1.36 20.00 -19.50
CA PHE A 414 1.47 20.38 -18.09
C PHE A 414 2.84 20.94 -17.79
#